data_AF-A0A956HC75-F1
#
_entry.id   AF-A0A956HC75-F1
#
_cell.length_a   1.000
_cell.length_b   1.000
_cell.length_c   1.000
_cell.angle_alpha   90.00
_cell.angle_beta   90.00
_cell.angle_gamma   90.00
#
_symmetry.space_group_name_H-M   'P 1'
#
loop_
_entity.id
_entity.type
_entity.pdbx_description
1 polymer ?
#
loop_
_entity_poly.entity_id
_entity_poly.type
_entity_poly.pdbx_seq_one_letter_code
_entity_poly.pdbx_strand_id
1 'polypeptide(L)'
;MSAGPPPVRPGVDIHRLLQTMVEKGASDLHLTTGRPPILRISGELVPLGRSNLTEHDMRMLLHSIMNARQRQDYELDREIDFAIALDERRRFR
;
A
#
# COMPACT_ATOMS: atom_id res chain seq x y z
N MET A 1 -35.08 -1.12 7.54
CA MET A 1 -34.10 -0.08 7.92
C MET A 1 -32.85 -0.35 7.10
N SER A 2 -32.68 0.34 5.97
CA SER A 2 -31.50 0.14 5.11
C SER A 2 -30.35 0.92 5.75
N ALA A 3 -29.35 0.21 6.26
CA ALA A 3 -28.09 0.85 6.64
C ALA A 3 -27.55 1.51 5.37
N GLY A 4 -27.41 2.85 5.40
CA GLY A 4 -26.74 3.57 4.33
C GLY A 4 -25.34 3.00 4.08
N PRO A 5 -24.75 3.22 2.89
CA PRO A 5 -23.39 2.77 2.62
C PRO A 5 -22.49 3.25 3.77
N PRO A 6 -21.60 2.38 4.30
CA PRO A 6 -20.71 2.78 5.37
C PRO A 6 -19.94 4.04 4.94
N PRO A 7 -19.70 5.00 5.86
CA PRO A 7 -18.95 6.19 5.53
C PRO A 7 -17.60 5.77 4.92
N VAL A 8 -17.31 6.30 3.73
CA VAL A 8 -16.03 6.11 3.05
C VAL A 8 -14.97 6.60 4.02
N ARG A 9 -14.27 5.67 4.68
CA ARG A 9 -13.12 6.02 5.52
C ARG A 9 -12.12 6.71 4.60
N PRO A 10 -11.44 7.78 5.03
CA PRO A 10 -10.27 8.27 4.30
C PRO A 10 -9.28 7.10 4.25
N GLY A 11 -9.30 6.38 3.14
CA GLY A 11 -8.58 5.12 2.98
C GLY A 11 -7.08 5.39 2.96
N VAL A 12 -6.32 4.41 3.38
CA VAL A 12 -4.88 4.40 3.10
C VAL A 12 -4.72 4.31 1.58
N ASP A 13 -3.95 5.24 1.01
CA ASP A 13 -3.69 5.33 -0.43
C ASP A 13 -2.21 5.07 -0.69
N ILE A 14 -1.94 4.07 -1.52
CA ILE A 14 -0.59 3.65 -1.91
C ILE A 14 0.20 4.78 -2.58
N HIS A 15 -0.41 5.61 -3.43
CA HIS A 15 0.29 6.70 -4.11
C HIS A 15 0.77 7.74 -3.09
N ARG A 16 -0.06 8.04 -2.10
CA ARG A 16 0.30 8.94 -1.00
C ARG A 16 1.41 8.35 -0.11
N LEU A 17 1.38 7.04 0.14
CA LEU A 17 2.44 6.37 0.89
C LEU A 17 3.77 6.38 0.14
N LEU A 18 3.77 6.11 -1.17
CA LEU A 18 4.97 6.17 -2.02
C LEU A 18 5.50 7.61 -2.13
N GLN A 19 4.62 8.60 -2.25
CA GLN A 19 5.00 10.01 -2.20
C GLN A 19 5.68 10.36 -0.86
N THR A 20 5.11 9.88 0.26
CA THR A 20 5.70 10.05 1.60
C THR A 20 7.06 9.34 1.72
N MET A 21 7.21 8.16 1.13
CA MET A 21 8.47 7.41 1.08
C MET A 21 9.56 8.24 0.38
N VAL A 22 9.25 8.87 -0.76
CA VAL A 22 10.17 9.76 -1.48
C VAL A 22 10.53 10.99 -0.66
N GLU A 23 9.53 11.68 -0.09
CA GLU A 23 9.72 12.89 0.71
C GLU A 23 10.61 12.66 1.94
N LYS A 24 10.51 11.46 2.53
CA LYS A 24 11.29 11.07 3.71
C LYS A 24 12.62 10.38 3.37
N GLY A 25 12.95 10.19 2.09
CA GLY A 25 14.17 9.50 1.66
C GLY A 25 14.23 8.03 2.09
N ALA A 26 13.09 7.36 2.14
CA ALA A 26 13.01 5.95 2.53
C ALA A 26 13.40 5.03 1.36
N SER A 27 14.08 3.92 1.67
CA SER A 27 14.46 2.89 0.69
C SER A 27 13.35 1.89 0.43
N ASP A 28 12.50 1.61 1.44
CA ASP A 28 11.45 0.61 1.37
C ASP A 28 10.18 1.08 2.09
N LEU A 29 9.03 0.61 1.60
CA LEU A 29 7.73 0.71 2.26
C LEU A 29 7.23 -0.71 2.59
N HIS A 30 7.11 -1.01 3.88
CA HIS A 30 6.59 -2.27 4.37
C HIS A 30 5.12 -2.11 4.79
N LEU A 31 4.25 -2.98 4.25
CA LEU A 31 2.82 -3.02 4.53
C LEU A 31 2.43 -4.41 5.03
N THR A 32 1.80 -4.48 6.20
CA THR A 32 1.38 -5.75 6.81
C THR A 32 0.18 -5.51 7.71
N THR A 33 -0.78 -6.43 7.68
CA THR A 33 -1.96 -6.40 8.56
C THR A 33 -1.56 -6.38 10.04
N GLY A 34 -2.29 -5.62 10.86
CA GLY A 34 -2.04 -5.50 12.29
C GLY A 34 -0.85 -4.60 12.65
N ARG A 35 -0.24 -3.92 11.66
CA ARG A 35 0.82 -2.93 11.85
C ARG A 35 0.52 -1.66 11.06
N PRO A 36 1.02 -0.49 11.47
CA PRO A 36 0.99 0.69 10.61
C PRO A 36 1.88 0.45 9.38
N PRO A 37 1.74 1.25 8.30
CA PRO A 37 2.76 1.31 7.27
C PRO A 37 4.12 1.65 7.88
N ILE A 38 5.19 1.02 7.42
CA ILE A 38 6.54 1.22 7.96
C ILE A 38 7.47 1.61 6.82
N LEU A 39 8.21 2.69 6.99
CA LEU A 39 9.30 3.06 6.08
C LEU A 39 10.62 2.49 6.58
N ARG A 40 11.51 2.13 5.66
CA ARG A 40 12.93 1.97 5.96
C ARG A 40 13.66 3.25 5.61
N ILE A 41 14.22 3.97 6.58
CA ILE A 41 14.98 5.21 6.38
C ILE A 41 16.39 4.98 6.92
N SER A 42 17.40 5.06 6.06
CA SER A 42 18.80 4.85 6.45
C SER A 42 19.04 3.52 7.21
N GLY A 43 18.30 2.47 6.86
CA GLY A 43 18.37 1.16 7.50
C GLY A 43 17.39 0.95 8.67
N GLU A 44 16.82 2.01 9.23
CA GLU A 44 15.91 1.94 10.38
C GLU A 44 14.44 1.84 9.98
N LEU A 45 13.67 1.05 10.72
CA LEU A 45 12.23 0.89 10.51
C LEU A 45 11.44 1.96 11.28
N VAL A 46 10.76 2.84 10.54
CA VAL A 46 10.03 4.00 11.07
C VAL A 46 8.53 3.86 10.75
N PRO A 47 7.65 3.65 11.75
CA PRO A 47 6.20 3.62 11.55
C PRO A 47 5.64 4.95 11.04
N LEU A 48 4.78 4.88 10.03
CA LEU A 48 3.97 6.01 9.56
C LEU A 48 2.64 6.05 10.31
N GLY A 49 2.60 6.84 11.37
CA GLY A 49 1.41 7.02 12.19
C GLY A 49 1.19 5.87 13.17
N ARG A 50 -0.06 5.73 13.63
CA ARG A 50 -0.44 4.79 14.71
C ARG A 50 -1.53 3.80 14.33
N SER A 51 -2.18 4.00 13.19
CA SER A 51 -3.30 3.17 12.75
C SER A 51 -2.78 1.92 12.07
N ASN A 52 -3.17 0.77 12.60
CA ASN A 52 -2.84 -0.51 12.01
C ASN A 52 -3.64 -0.75 10.73
N LEU A 53 -2.98 -1.31 9.72
CA LEU A 53 -3.62 -1.78 8.50
C LEU A 53 -4.50 -2.98 8.80
N THR A 54 -5.72 -2.96 8.31
CA THR A 54 -6.64 -4.10 8.32
C THR A 54 -6.46 -4.95 7.05
N GLU A 55 -7.02 -6.15 7.03
CA GLU A 55 -7.12 -6.96 5.80
C GLU A 55 -7.86 -6.22 4.69
N HIS A 56 -8.88 -5.43 5.04
CA HIS A 56 -9.61 -4.62 4.08
C HIS A 56 -8.70 -3.54 3.48
N ASP A 57 -7.92 -2.83 4.29
CA ASP A 57 -6.97 -1.83 3.80
C ASP A 57 -5.92 -2.45 2.87
N MET A 58 -5.35 -3.59 3.26
CA MET A 58 -4.38 -4.32 2.43
C MET A 58 -4.97 -4.72 1.08
N ARG A 59 -6.22 -5.21 1.06
CA ARG A 59 -6.92 -5.53 -0.18
C ARG A 59 -7.10 -4.28 -1.04
N MET A 60 -7.59 -3.18 -0.48
CA MET A 60 -7.76 -1.94 -1.22
C MET A 60 -6.44 -1.42 -1.81
N LEU A 61 -5.34 -1.51 -1.05
CA LEU A 61 -4.01 -1.11 -1.49
C LEU A 61 -3.47 -1.98 -2.63
N LEU A 62 -3.61 -3.31 -2.56
CA LEU A 62 -3.16 -4.20 -3.64
C LEU A 62 -3.98 -4.01 -4.91
N HIS A 63 -5.31 -3.92 -4.76
CA HIS A 63 -6.21 -3.78 -5.91
C HIS A 63 -6.05 -2.45 -6.65
N SER A 64 -5.57 -1.39 -5.98
CA SER A 64 -5.36 -0.08 -6.62
C SER A 64 -4.11 -0.02 -7.50
N ILE A 65 -3.13 -0.89 -7.28
CA ILE A 65 -1.87 -0.92 -8.05
C ILE A 65 -1.75 -2.08 -9.02
N MET A 66 -2.55 -3.13 -8.84
CA MET A 66 -2.53 -4.29 -9.73
C MET A 66 -3.50 -4.09 -10.92
N ASN A 67 -3.11 -4.56 -12.10
CA ASN A 67 -4.01 -4.76 -13.22
C ASN A 67 -4.76 -6.11 -13.12
N ALA A 68 -5.69 -6.38 -14.03
CA ALA A 68 -6.52 -7.58 -13.98
C ALA A 68 -5.72 -8.88 -14.03
N ARG A 69 -4.68 -8.94 -14.89
CA ARG A 69 -3.81 -10.12 -15.01
C ARG A 69 -3.00 -10.34 -13.74
N GLN A 70 -2.39 -9.28 -13.20
CA GLN A 70 -1.63 -9.33 -11.94
C GLN A 70 -2.49 -9.80 -10.77
N ARG A 71 -3.76 -9.37 -10.69
CA ARG A 71 -4.68 -9.87 -9.66
C ARG A 71 -4.96 -11.36 -9.80
N GLN A 72 -5.16 -11.83 -11.03
CA GLN A 72 -5.36 -13.26 -11.29
C GLN A 72 -4.13 -14.07 -10.89
N ASP A 73 -2.94 -13.62 -11.28
CA ASP A 73 -1.66 -14.27 -10.93
C ASP A 73 -1.52 -14.34 -9.40
N TYR A 74 -1.77 -13.23 -8.70
CA TYR A 74 -1.74 -13.20 -7.23
C TYR A 74 -2.80 -14.10 -6.56
N GLU A 75 -4.01 -14.20 -7.12
CA GLU A 75 -5.07 -15.05 -6.57
C GLU A 75 -4.72 -16.55 -6.67
N LEU A 76 -4.02 -16.95 -7.74
CA LEU A 76 -3.55 -18.31 -7.97
C LEU A 76 -2.32 -18.64 -7.13
N ASP A 77 -1.30 -17.80 -7.20
CA ASP A 77 0.03 -18.11 -6.68
C ASP A 77 0.27 -17.58 -5.26
N ARG A 78 -0.62 -16.70 -4.76
CA ARG A 78 -0.51 -16.00 -3.46
C ARG A 78 0.72 -15.10 -3.32
N GLU A 79 1.45 -14.89 -4.41
CA GLU A 79 2.63 -14.03 -4.51
C GLU A 79 2.63 -13.34 -5.87
N ILE A 80 3.19 -12.13 -5.93
CA ILE A 80 3.44 -11.44 -7.18
C ILE A 80 4.54 -10.38 -6.99
N ASP A 81 5.37 -10.21 -8.02
CA ASP A 81 6.39 -9.17 -8.12
C ASP A 81 6.14 -8.35 -9.39
N PHE A 82 6.03 -7.03 -9.25
CA PHE A 82 5.78 -6.11 -10.35
C PHE A 82 6.28 -4.71 -10.01
N ALA A 83 6.50 -3.90 -11.05
CA ALA A 83 6.88 -2.51 -10.89
C ALA A 83 5.70 -1.56 -11.14
N ILE A 84 5.65 -0.46 -10.38
CA ILE A 84 4.69 0.63 -10.56
C ILE A 84 5.42 1.95 -10.79
N ALA A 85 4.84 2.84 -11.59
CA ALA A 85 5.32 4.19 -11.78
C ALA A 85 4.47 5.15 -10.95
N LEU A 86 5.10 5.98 -10.11
CA LEU A 86 4.42 7.09 -9.46
C LEU A 86 4.28 8.27 -10.43
N ASP A 87 5.27 8.44 -11.30
CA ASP A 87 5.31 9.37 -12.43
C ASP A 87 6.39 8.93 -13.45
N GLU A 88 6.66 9.77 -14.45
CA GLU A 88 7.61 9.51 -15.52
C GLU A 88 9.04 9.20 -15.06
N ARG A 89 9.43 9.61 -13.85
CA ARG A 89 10.82 9.49 -13.36
C ARG A 89 10.97 8.50 -12.21
N ARG A 90 9.89 8.16 -11.51
CA ARG A 90 9.95 7.40 -10.26
C ARG A 90 9.18 6.09 -10.39
N ARG A 91 9.92 4.98 -10.27
CA ARG A 91 9.40 3.61 -10.30
C ARG A 91 9.72 2.89 -9.01
N PHE A 92 8.77 2.08 -8.55
CA PHE A 92 8.89 1.20 -7.39
C PHE A 92 8.71 -0.23 -7.84
N ARG A 93 9.32 -1.16 -7.09
CA ARG A 93 9.16 -2.59 -7.22
C ARG A 93 8.92 -3.15 -5.83
#